data_AF-A0A4Y7SD36-F1
#
_entry.id   AF-A0A4Y7SD36-F1
#
_cell.length_a   1.000
_cell.length_b   1.000
_cell.length_c   1.000
_cell.angle_alpha   90.00
_cell.angle_beta   90.00
_cell.angle_gamma   90.00
#
_symmetry.space_group_name_H-M   'P 1'
#
loop_
_entity.id
_entity.type
_entity.pdbx_description
1 polymer ?
#
loop_
_entity_poly.entity_id
_entity_poly.type
_entity_poly.pdbx_seq_one_letter_code
_entity_poly.pdbx_strand_id
1 'polypeptide(L)'
;MAESSPFSSHLRTNYVPSDREVYILKEFIENQRASVEELTRKIQETKASVTQMEVQRAAYLKSIEDHSKLLSPIRRISDDVLSPMFTFCLETMDPTEHERGPGLSRGKISVVLSHVSMLWRDLALRNPLLW
;
A
#
# COMPACT_ATOMS: atom_id res chain seq x y z
N MET A 1 15.49 19.62 -25.97
CA MET A 1 14.55 20.71 -26.29
C MET A 1 14.20 20.55 -27.76
N ALA A 2 12.93 20.67 -28.15
CA ALA A 2 12.57 20.54 -29.57
C ALA A 2 13.30 21.62 -30.38
N GLU A 3 13.94 21.23 -31.49
CA GLU A 3 14.63 22.18 -32.36
C GLU A 3 13.63 23.20 -32.90
N SER A 4 14.03 24.48 -32.85
CA SER A 4 13.17 25.56 -33.33
C SER A 4 12.99 25.44 -34.83
N SER A 5 11.73 25.41 -35.30
CA SER A 5 11.43 25.26 -36.72
C SER A 5 11.98 26.46 -37.52
N PRO A 6 12.63 26.21 -38.68
CA PRO A 6 13.06 27.28 -39.58
C PRO A 6 11.89 28.08 -40.17
N PHE A 7 10.65 27.55 -40.07
CA PHE A 7 9.43 28.21 -40.53
C PHE A 7 8.61 28.85 -39.40
N SER A 8 9.19 28.98 -38.20
CA SER A 8 8.49 29.51 -37.01
C SER A 8 7.85 30.88 -37.25
N SER A 9 8.51 31.77 -38.00
CA SER A 9 8.00 33.10 -38.39
C SER A 9 6.77 33.06 -39.32
N HIS A 10 6.57 31.96 -40.04
CA HIS A 10 5.48 31.80 -40.99
C HIS A 10 4.27 31.07 -40.38
N LEU A 11 4.41 30.50 -39.18
CA LEU A 11 3.30 29.84 -38.48
C LEU A 11 2.19 30.85 -38.16
N ARG A 12 0.94 30.42 -38.35
CA ARG A 12 -0.28 31.25 -38.14
C ARG A 12 -0.40 32.45 -39.08
N THR A 13 0.22 32.38 -40.26
CA THR A 13 0.05 33.36 -41.33
C THR A 13 -0.59 32.70 -42.56
N ASN A 14 -1.04 33.49 -43.53
CA ASN A 14 -1.51 32.98 -44.84
C ASN A 14 -0.34 32.70 -45.81
N TYR A 15 0.87 32.53 -45.29
CA TYR A 15 2.05 32.28 -46.10
C TYR A 15 1.93 30.93 -46.83
N VAL A 16 2.21 30.94 -48.13
CA VAL A 16 2.21 29.76 -48.99
C VAL A 16 3.68 29.40 -49.28
N PRO A 17 4.16 28.24 -48.82
CA PRO A 17 5.53 27.81 -49.09
C PRO A 17 5.75 27.52 -50.58
N SER A 18 6.95 27.80 -51.08
CA SER A 18 7.40 27.31 -52.39
C SER A 18 7.63 25.80 -52.39
N ASP A 19 7.70 25.18 -53.56
CA ASP A 19 7.95 23.72 -53.69
C ASP A 19 9.21 23.25 -52.96
N ARG A 20 10.27 24.08 -52.98
CA ARG A 20 11.51 23.81 -52.24
C ARG A 20 11.29 23.84 -50.73
N GLU A 21 10.51 24.80 -50.23
CA GLU A 21 10.19 24.93 -48.81
C GLU A 21 9.25 23.81 -48.35
N VAL A 22 8.34 23.35 -49.21
CA VAL A 22 7.50 22.16 -48.95
C VAL A 22 8.38 20.93 -48.72
N TYR A 23 9.42 20.74 -49.52
CA TYR A 23 10.37 19.62 -49.32
C TYR A 23 11.05 19.70 -47.95
N ILE A 24 11.59 20.87 -47.60
CA ILE A 24 12.28 21.09 -46.30
C ILE A 24 11.31 20.91 -45.13
N LEU A 25 10.06 21.39 -45.26
CA LEU A 25 9.01 21.21 -44.26
C LEU A 25 8.70 19.74 -44.03
N LYS A 26 8.60 18.94 -45.10
CA LYS A 26 8.35 17.49 -44.98
C LYS A 26 9.49 16.81 -44.24
N GLU A 27 10.74 17.08 -44.60
CA GLU A 27 11.91 16.52 -43.93
C GLU A 27 11.94 16.90 -42.44
N PHE A 28 11.71 18.19 -42.13
CA PHE A 28 11.62 18.66 -40.75
C PHE A 28 10.52 17.93 -39.97
N ILE A 29 9.33 17.77 -40.54
CA ILE A 29 8.21 17.06 -39.91
C ILE A 29 8.57 15.60 -39.65
N GLU A 30 9.17 14.90 -40.61
CA GLU A 30 9.56 13.49 -40.43
C GLU A 30 10.61 13.33 -39.33
N ASN A 31 11.59 14.23 -39.24
CA ASN A 31 12.56 14.23 -38.14
C ASN A 31 11.90 14.43 -36.77
N GLN A 32 10.91 15.33 -36.69
CA GLN A 32 10.13 15.51 -35.46
C GLN A 32 9.29 14.27 -35.13
N ARG A 33 8.68 13.61 -36.13
CA ARG A 33 7.93 12.35 -35.93
C ARG A 33 8.82 11.24 -35.38
N ALA A 34 10.00 11.03 -35.95
CA ALA A 34 10.96 10.06 -35.47
C ALA A 34 11.37 10.34 -34.01
N SER A 35 11.59 11.61 -33.67
CA SER A 35 11.90 12.03 -32.30
C SER A 35 10.75 11.72 -31.33
N VAL A 36 9.50 11.94 -31.74
CA VAL A 36 8.31 11.61 -30.94
C VAL A 36 8.18 10.11 -30.72
N GLU A 37 8.42 9.29 -31.75
CA GLU A 37 8.36 7.84 -31.64
C GLU A 37 9.41 7.31 -30.65
N GLU A 38 10.65 7.78 -30.77
CA GLU A 38 11.73 7.39 -29.86
C GLU A 38 11.46 7.82 -28.40
N LEU A 39 10.92 9.02 -28.18
CA LEU A 39 10.51 9.45 -26.84
C LEU A 39 9.34 8.61 -26.31
N THR A 40 8.38 8.27 -27.16
CA THR A 40 7.25 7.41 -26.78
C THR A 40 7.73 6.04 -26.33
N ARG A 41 8.67 5.43 -27.07
CA ARG A 41 9.31 4.15 -26.70
C ARG A 41 10.00 4.25 -25.35
N LYS A 42 10.84 5.27 -25.15
CA LYS A 42 11.55 5.50 -23.87
C LYS A 42 10.58 5.70 -22.69
N ILE A 43 9.47 6.41 -22.91
CA ILE A 43 8.42 6.58 -21.90
C ILE A 43 7.81 5.23 -21.53
N GLN A 44 7.49 4.39 -22.52
CA GLN A 44 6.91 3.07 -22.27
C GLN A 44 7.87 2.15 -21.51
N GLU A 45 9.14 2.11 -21.90
CA GLU A 45 10.18 1.33 -21.23
C GLU A 45 10.37 1.77 -19.77
N THR A 46 10.44 3.09 -19.55
CA THR A 46 10.56 3.65 -18.20
C THR A 46 9.35 3.31 -17.35
N LYS A 47 8.14 3.42 -17.90
CA LYS A 47 6.91 3.04 -17.19
C LYS A 47 6.90 1.57 -16.80
N ALA A 48 7.32 0.67 -17.70
CA ALA A 48 7.42 -0.76 -17.39
C ALA A 48 8.40 -1.02 -16.25
N SER A 49 9.56 -0.35 -16.25
CA SER A 49 10.52 -0.43 -15.16
C SER A 49 9.95 0.07 -13.83
N VAL A 50 9.21 1.19 -13.84
CA VAL A 50 8.56 1.73 -12.63
C VAL A 50 7.55 0.73 -12.08
N THR A 51 6.68 0.17 -12.93
CA THR A 51 5.69 -0.84 -12.51
C THR A 51 6.38 -2.07 -11.90
N GLN A 52 7.48 -2.54 -12.48
CA GLN A 52 8.23 -3.66 -11.91
C GLN A 52 8.78 -3.33 -10.50
N MET A 53 9.35 -2.14 -10.33
CA MET A 53 9.86 -1.69 -9.04
C MET A 53 8.75 -1.54 -8.00
N GLU A 54 7.56 -1.06 -8.39
CA GLU A 54 6.40 -0.96 -7.51
C GLU A 54 5.93 -2.34 -7.02
N VAL A 55 5.88 -3.33 -7.91
CA VAL A 55 5.54 -4.72 -7.55
C VAL A 55 6.56 -5.28 -6.55
N GLN A 56 7.85 -5.08 -6.80
CA GLN A 56 8.91 -5.53 -5.88
C GLN A 56 8.79 -4.83 -4.52
N ARG A 57 8.59 -3.51 -4.51
CA ARG A 57 8.39 -2.73 -3.29
C ARG A 57 7.20 -3.25 -2.47
N ALA A 58 6.08 -3.54 -3.13
CA ALA A 58 4.91 -4.09 -2.46
C ALA A 58 5.19 -5.47 -1.83
N ALA A 59 5.93 -6.33 -2.54
CA ALA A 59 6.35 -7.63 -2.01
C ALA A 59 7.25 -7.50 -0.76
N TYR A 60 8.21 -6.58 -0.79
CA TYR A 60 9.07 -6.30 0.37
C TYR A 60 8.28 -5.74 1.56
N LEU A 61 7.37 -4.79 1.33
CA LEU A 61 6.53 -4.24 2.39
C LEU A 61 5.68 -5.33 3.05
N LYS A 62 5.07 -6.20 2.25
CA LYS A 62 4.31 -7.35 2.77
C LYS A 62 5.20 -8.27 3.60
N SER A 63 6.38 -8.61 3.10
CA SER A 63 7.34 -9.44 3.85
C SER A 63 7.73 -8.79 5.19
N ILE A 64 8.05 -7.49 5.19
CA ILE A 64 8.36 -6.74 6.41
C ILE A 64 7.19 -6.80 7.39
N GLU A 65 5.96 -6.57 6.93
CA GLU A 65 4.77 -6.59 7.77
C GLU A 65 4.55 -7.98 8.40
N ASP A 66 4.63 -9.04 7.60
CA ASP A 66 4.41 -10.41 8.05
C ASP A 66 5.46 -10.85 9.09
N HIS A 67 6.73 -10.50 8.89
CA HIS A 67 7.78 -10.80 9.86
C HIS A 67 7.71 -9.89 11.10
N SER A 68 7.30 -8.63 10.96
CA SER A 68 7.10 -7.73 12.10
C SER A 68 6.01 -8.24 13.03
N LYS A 69 4.95 -8.86 12.50
CA LYS A 69 3.91 -9.52 13.31
C LYS A 69 4.47 -10.65 14.18
N LEU A 70 5.53 -11.35 13.74
CA LEU A 70 6.19 -12.38 14.54
C LEU A 70 6.96 -11.79 15.73
N LEU A 71 7.45 -10.55 15.59
CA LEU A 71 8.13 -9.83 16.66
C LEU A 71 7.16 -9.16 17.64
N SER A 72 5.84 -9.27 17.42
CA SER A 72 4.84 -8.71 18.30
C SER A 72 5.07 -9.18 19.75
N PRO A 73 5.22 -8.25 20.72
CA PRO A 73 5.50 -8.60 22.12
C PRO A 73 4.47 -9.59 22.69
N ILE A 74 3.21 -9.46 22.27
CA ILE A 74 2.09 -10.30 22.71
C ILE A 74 2.29 -11.79 22.44
N ARG A 75 3.13 -12.14 21.46
CA ARG A 75 3.48 -13.54 21.10
C ARG A 75 4.64 -14.10 21.92
N ARG A 76 5.36 -13.26 22.68
CA ARG A 76 6.54 -13.63 23.48
C ARG A 76 6.28 -13.66 24.97
N ILE A 77 5.12 -13.16 25.41
CA ILE A 77 4.71 -13.26 26.81
C ILE A 77 4.38 -14.73 27.09
N SER A 78 4.98 -15.31 28.13
CA SER A 78 4.72 -16.69 28.53
C SER A 78 3.29 -16.86 29.05
N ASP A 79 2.76 -18.08 28.92
CA ASP A 79 1.45 -18.47 29.44
C ASP A 79 1.32 -18.17 30.95
N ASP A 80 2.41 -18.29 31.71
CA ASP A 80 2.48 -18.00 33.15
C ASP A 80 2.28 -16.52 33.49
N VAL A 81 2.56 -15.61 32.55
CA VAL A 81 2.33 -14.17 32.72
C VAL A 81 0.97 -13.78 32.14
N LEU A 82 0.56 -14.40 31.02
CA LEU A 82 -0.74 -14.13 30.39
C LEU A 82 -1.92 -14.63 31.22
N SER A 83 -1.81 -15.79 31.86
CA SER A 83 -2.91 -16.38 32.63
C SER A 83 -3.32 -15.51 33.84
N PRO A 84 -2.38 -15.02 34.68
CA PRO A 84 -2.73 -14.08 35.74
C PRO A 84 -3.29 -12.76 35.21
N MET A 85 -2.82 -12.26 34.07
CA MET A 85 -3.39 -11.05 33.46
C MET A 85 -4.85 -11.27 33.06
N PHE A 86 -5.20 -12.43 32.48
CA PHE A 86 -6.58 -12.75 32.10
C PHE A 86 -7.50 -12.82 33.33
N THR A 87 -7.04 -13.50 34.39
CA THR A 87 -7.78 -13.57 35.65
C THR A 87 -7.93 -12.20 36.29
N PHE A 88 -6.88 -11.37 36.30
CA PHE A 88 -6.93 -10.00 36.80
C PHE A 88 -7.93 -9.13 36.01
N CYS A 89 -7.99 -9.27 34.69
CA CYS A 89 -8.99 -8.58 33.87
C CYS A 89 -10.43 -9.00 34.21
N LEU A 90 -10.65 -10.25 34.66
CA LEU A 90 -11.96 -10.71 35.12
C LEU A 90 -12.30 -10.23 36.53
N GLU A 91 -11.32 -10.18 37.43
CA GLU A 91 -11.50 -9.74 38.82
C GLU A 91 -11.70 -8.22 38.94
N THR A 92 -11.08 -7.45 38.06
CA THR A 92 -11.22 -5.98 38.02
C THR A 92 -12.48 -5.51 37.30
N MET A 93 -13.20 -6.42 36.66
CA MET A 93 -14.49 -6.12 36.05
C MET A 93 -15.58 -6.08 37.13
N ASP A 94 -16.19 -4.91 37.31
CA ASP A 94 -17.24 -4.69 38.32
C ASP A 94 -18.46 -5.59 38.03
N PRO A 95 -18.87 -6.48 38.96
CA PRO A 95 -20.05 -7.32 38.81
C PRO A 95 -21.34 -6.53 38.59
N THR A 96 -21.40 -5.25 39.00
CA THR A 96 -22.59 -4.41 38.90
C THR A 96 -22.75 -3.69 37.55
N GLU A 97 -21.70 -3.66 36.71
CA GLU A 97 -21.81 -3.16 35.32
C GLU A 97 -22.56 -4.12 34.38
N HIS A 98 -22.84 -5.35 34.82
CA HIS A 98 -23.69 -6.29 34.09
C HIS A 98 -25.13 -5.81 33.93
N GLU A 99 -25.61 -4.96 34.84
CA GLU A 99 -27.03 -4.59 34.91
C GLU A 99 -27.35 -3.20 34.31
N ARG A 100 -26.34 -2.39 33.93
CA ARG A 100 -26.55 -0.97 33.62
C ARG A 100 -26.10 -0.47 32.24
N GLY A 101 -25.71 -1.35 31.31
CA GLY A 101 -25.42 -0.94 29.93
C GLY A 101 -24.81 -2.07 29.08
N PRO A 102 -24.34 -1.79 27.86
CA PRO A 102 -23.58 -2.75 27.05
C PRO A 102 -22.15 -2.96 27.63
N GLY A 103 -22.05 -3.15 28.94
CA GLY A 103 -20.84 -3.56 29.64
C GLY A 103 -20.42 -4.96 29.20
N LEU A 104 -19.11 -5.18 29.14
CA LEU A 104 -18.54 -6.50 28.91
C LEU A 104 -18.97 -7.39 30.10
N SER A 105 -19.57 -8.54 29.82
CA SER A 105 -19.78 -9.60 30.81
C SER A 105 -18.53 -10.48 30.88
N ARG A 106 -18.40 -11.32 31.92
CA ARG A 106 -17.31 -12.33 32.01
C ARG A 106 -17.14 -13.12 30.70
N GLY A 107 -18.26 -13.63 30.17
CA GLY A 107 -18.26 -14.31 28.87
C GLY A 107 -17.84 -13.42 27.68
N LYS A 108 -18.10 -12.10 27.72
CA LYS A 108 -17.63 -11.17 26.69
C LYS A 108 -16.13 -10.88 26.82
N ILE A 109 -15.56 -10.78 28.02
CA ILE A 109 -14.09 -10.60 28.19
C ILE A 109 -13.35 -11.78 27.58
N SER A 110 -13.75 -13.00 27.91
CA SER A 110 -13.05 -14.20 27.46
C SER A 110 -13.10 -14.35 25.95
N VAL A 111 -14.24 -13.98 25.35
CA VAL A 111 -14.38 -13.84 23.89
C VAL A 111 -13.43 -12.76 23.35
N VAL A 112 -13.39 -11.56 23.94
CA VAL A 112 -12.51 -10.46 23.51
C VAL A 112 -11.03 -10.84 23.59
N LEU A 113 -10.59 -11.46 24.69
CA LEU A 113 -9.22 -11.95 24.85
C LEU A 113 -8.88 -13.00 23.78
N SER A 114 -9.83 -13.89 23.45
CA SER A 114 -9.65 -14.90 22.41
C SER A 114 -9.53 -14.34 20.99
N HIS A 115 -9.85 -13.06 20.76
CA HIS A 115 -9.71 -12.43 19.45
C HIS A 115 -8.34 -11.75 19.22
N VAL A 116 -7.51 -11.61 20.25
CA VAL A 116 -6.21 -10.92 20.16
C VAL A 116 -5.17 -11.70 19.34
N SER A 117 -5.04 -13.00 19.59
CA SER A 117 -4.10 -13.87 18.86
C SER A 117 -4.51 -15.34 18.97
N MET A 118 -3.92 -16.21 18.13
CA MET A 118 -4.13 -17.67 18.28
C MET A 118 -3.63 -18.20 19.62
N LEU A 119 -2.52 -17.65 20.14
CA LEU A 119 -1.99 -18.00 21.47
C LEU A 119 -2.99 -17.66 22.57
N TRP A 120 -3.53 -16.44 22.53
CA TRP A 120 -4.51 -15.96 23.53
C TRP A 120 -5.82 -16.74 23.46
N ARG A 121 -6.25 -17.09 22.26
CA ARG A 121 -7.43 -17.95 22.05
C ARG A 121 -7.23 -19.32 22.69
N ASP A 122 -6.12 -19.97 22.38
CA ASP A 122 -5.81 -21.29 22.91
C ASP A 122 -5.69 -21.26 24.43
N LEU A 123 -4.99 -20.27 24.98
CA LEU A 123 -4.88 -20.08 26.43
C LEU A 123 -6.24 -19.80 27.09
N ALA A 124 -7.08 -18.97 26.47
CA ALA A 124 -8.40 -18.64 27.01
C ALA A 124 -9.38 -19.83 26.98
N LEU A 125 -9.29 -20.69 25.96
CA LEU A 125 -10.07 -21.92 25.88
C LEU A 125 -9.55 -23.01 26.85
N ARG A 126 -8.24 -23.05 27.11
CA ARG A 126 -7.62 -23.97 28.07
C ARG A 126 -7.82 -23.58 29.54
N ASN A 127 -8.31 -22.36 29.82
CA ASN A 127 -8.52 -21.88 31.19
C ASN A 127 -10.02 -21.83 31.55
N PRO A 128 -10.54 -22.84 32.30
CA PRO A 128 -11.97 -22.91 32.64
C PRO A 128 -12.46 -21.75 33.51
N LEU A 129 -11.56 -21.07 34.24
CA LEU A 129 -11.95 -19.96 35.13
C LEU A 129 -12.43 -18.71 34.37
N LEU A 130 -12.18 -18.68 33.05
CA LEU A 130 -12.58 -17.57 32.19
C LEU A 130 -14.02 -17.70 31.66
N TRP A 131 -14.65 -18.87 31.76
CA TRP A 131 -16.01 -19.11 31.24
C TRP A 131 -17.02 -19.19 32.39
#